data_AF-A0A6L3F9E9-F1
#
_entry.id   AF-A0A6L3F9E9-F1
#
_cell.length_a   1.000
_cell.length_b   1.000
_cell.length_c   1.000
_cell.angle_alpha   90.00
_cell.angle_beta   90.00
_cell.angle_gamma   90.00
#
_symmetry.space_group_name_H-M   'P 1'
#
loop_
_entity.id
_entity.type
_entity.pdbx_description
1 polymer ?
#
loop_
_entity_poly.entity_id
_entity_poly.type
_entity_poly.pdbx_seq_one_letter_code
_entity_poly.pdbx_strand_id
1 'polypeptide(L)'
;FLSDDYYAGFTPFAWRGRGLFLPEYALSRLVETPTEILAIIDTFLADPNLTATTGLVTGYDFLSDQAQGIDAQLTAAGMTVTSLINDHWTAAELENLWLNNRHDLNAINAHFGHFEAIPAETSGGVVTPAEVAATPIDQAGSLVFSVGCHSGFSAPDHQATANGLDFPQALLGRGVTYIANTGYGYGDADTVGYSELLMTLFVEQLCQSSNIGQALRQAKLAYFNRISLHSLSPYDEKVLAEATLYGLPMYGVELPICPNMTDVASSSNGRSLLVSITDDLATRKVVFTPTFTAHAVANGKYFSVLGETESNPGQPIQPRTSLDVSHPGTVARGAVFEGGRYQTFDSFDPVVTRVITEDSDLPLWQAEPPFAFDRWVPASWSLINSIRTADGLQQRLVVMPAHYRALDEQIGIERLFDEMTYTVYYANSEDRTPPSIWAVRNLPGIGEFTIEVEATDFAGVRRVVVAYNTGDGIWLTVDMTQSPNDEDFWTTTLPLKPTVEYFVQVVDEVGNVAVSNNKGRYFVTPYTYYFPVFFLGR
;
A
#
# COMPACT_ATOMS: atom_id res chain seq x y z
N PHE A 1 -17.89 9.43 -4.36
CA PHE A 1 -17.32 8.78 -5.54
C PHE A 1 -18.34 7.82 -6.13
N LEU A 2 -18.21 7.52 -7.42
CA LEU A 2 -18.97 6.47 -8.10
C LEU A 2 -18.01 5.32 -8.42
N SER A 3 -18.49 4.08 -8.40
CA SER A 3 -17.61 2.93 -8.63
C SER A 3 -18.33 1.87 -9.43
N ASP A 4 -17.62 1.31 -10.41
CA ASP A 4 -18.08 0.16 -11.17
C ASP A 4 -17.55 -1.17 -10.59
N ASP A 5 -16.64 -1.13 -9.61
CA ASP A 5 -15.98 -2.34 -9.05
C ASP A 5 -17.00 -3.32 -8.46
N TYR A 6 -18.14 -2.85 -7.97
CA TYR A 6 -19.25 -3.68 -7.47
C TYR A 6 -19.82 -4.63 -8.54
N TYR A 7 -19.68 -4.32 -9.83
CA TYR A 7 -20.15 -5.16 -10.92
C TYR A 7 -19.17 -6.30 -11.26
N ALA A 8 -17.93 -6.23 -10.75
CA ALA A 8 -16.87 -7.20 -11.03
C ALA A 8 -16.25 -7.82 -9.76
N GLY A 9 -16.61 -7.36 -8.56
CA GLY A 9 -16.20 -7.94 -7.27
C GLY A 9 -17.30 -8.80 -6.66
N PHE A 10 -17.23 -10.12 -6.83
CA PHE A 10 -18.26 -11.05 -6.37
C PHE A 10 -17.96 -11.62 -4.97
N THR A 11 -16.71 -11.54 -4.53
CA THR A 11 -16.24 -11.94 -3.19
C THR A 11 -15.74 -10.74 -2.40
N PRO A 12 -16.64 -9.87 -1.88
CA PRO A 12 -16.22 -8.72 -1.09
C PRO A 12 -15.61 -9.13 0.25
N PHE A 13 -14.65 -8.35 0.72
CA PHE A 13 -14.06 -8.50 2.05
C PHE A 13 -14.95 -7.82 3.09
N ALA A 14 -15.16 -8.46 4.24
CA ALA A 14 -15.82 -7.79 5.36
C ALA A 14 -14.92 -6.69 5.91
N TRP A 15 -15.35 -5.43 5.80
CA TRP A 15 -14.56 -4.28 6.22
C TRP A 15 -15.48 -3.17 6.75
N ARG A 16 -15.24 -2.74 8.00
CA ARG A 16 -16.01 -1.68 8.69
C ARG A 16 -17.54 -1.88 8.62
N GLY A 17 -18.01 -3.12 8.75
CA GLY A 17 -19.44 -3.46 8.75
C GLY A 17 -20.10 -3.50 7.37
N ARG A 18 -19.33 -3.39 6.28
CA ARG A 18 -19.80 -3.53 4.89
C ARG A 18 -18.82 -4.39 4.06
N GLY A 19 -19.14 -4.60 2.79
CA GLY A 19 -18.21 -5.20 1.84
C GLY A 19 -17.23 -4.16 1.28
N LEU A 20 -15.94 -4.49 1.26
CA LEU A 20 -14.94 -3.84 0.42
C LEU A 20 -14.81 -4.65 -0.87
N PHE A 21 -14.94 -3.99 -2.00
CA PHE A 21 -15.00 -4.63 -3.31
C PHE A 21 -13.70 -4.37 -4.07
N LEU A 22 -13.05 -5.46 -4.48
CA LEU A 22 -11.95 -5.43 -5.44
C LEU A 22 -12.41 -6.17 -6.69
N PRO A 23 -12.10 -5.66 -7.90
CA PRO A 23 -12.58 -6.30 -9.12
C PRO A 23 -11.86 -7.63 -9.37
N GLU A 24 -12.62 -8.72 -9.46
CA GLU A 24 -12.10 -10.04 -9.85
C GLU A 24 -11.91 -10.17 -11.35
N TYR A 25 -12.63 -9.36 -12.12
CA TYR A 25 -12.58 -9.29 -13.58
C TYR A 25 -12.26 -7.87 -14.05
N ALA A 26 -11.59 -7.75 -15.19
CA ALA A 26 -11.43 -6.48 -15.85
C ALA A 26 -12.81 -5.90 -16.24
N LEU A 27 -13.01 -4.62 -15.97
CA LEU A 27 -14.24 -3.90 -16.25
C LEU A 27 -13.94 -2.53 -16.84
N SER A 28 -14.91 -1.97 -17.55
CA SER A 28 -14.86 -0.62 -18.08
C SER A 28 -16.27 -0.07 -18.29
N ARG A 29 -16.33 1.20 -18.65
CA ARG A 29 -17.55 1.90 -19.06
C ARG A 29 -17.45 2.41 -20.51
N LEU A 30 -18.57 2.36 -21.22
CA LEU A 30 -18.76 3.04 -22.50
C LEU A 30 -19.78 4.15 -22.29
N VAL A 31 -19.44 5.37 -22.72
CA VAL A 31 -20.22 6.61 -22.46
C VAL A 31 -20.15 7.54 -23.69
N GLU A 32 -21.15 8.39 -23.97
CA GLU A 32 -22.54 8.39 -23.47
C GLU A 32 -23.55 8.15 -24.60
N THR A 33 -23.28 8.66 -25.80
CA THR A 33 -24.16 8.54 -26.97
C THR A 33 -23.77 7.37 -27.88
N PRO A 34 -24.70 6.86 -28.72
CA PRO A 34 -24.37 5.80 -29.69
C PRO A 34 -23.21 6.14 -30.62
N THR A 35 -23.05 7.41 -31.02
CA THR A 35 -21.96 7.84 -31.90
C THR A 35 -20.60 7.75 -31.19
N GLU A 36 -20.50 8.20 -29.94
CA GLU A 36 -19.25 8.14 -29.17
C GLU A 36 -18.88 6.70 -28.83
N ILE A 37 -19.88 5.88 -28.49
CA ILE A 37 -19.69 4.43 -28.25
C ILE A 37 -19.19 3.73 -29.52
N LEU A 38 -19.73 4.07 -30.69
CA LEU A 38 -19.27 3.53 -31.96
C LEU A 38 -17.84 3.98 -32.28
N ALA A 39 -17.45 5.22 -31.98
CA ALA A 39 -16.11 5.73 -32.24
C ALA A 39 -15.04 4.85 -31.56
N ILE A 40 -15.17 4.58 -30.26
CA ILE A 40 -14.19 3.74 -29.53
C ILE A 40 -14.22 2.27 -29.97
N ILE A 41 -15.38 1.74 -30.36
CA ILE A 41 -15.50 0.38 -30.91
C ILE A 41 -14.80 0.30 -32.27
N ASP A 42 -15.05 1.25 -33.16
CA ASP A 42 -14.46 1.29 -34.49
C ASP A 42 -12.93 1.44 -34.41
N THR A 43 -12.42 2.26 -33.49
CA THR A 43 -10.99 2.36 -33.20
C THR A 43 -10.40 1.01 -32.80
N PHE A 44 -11.02 0.30 -31.84
CA PHE A 44 -10.55 -1.01 -31.41
C PHE A 44 -10.61 -2.07 -32.52
N LEU A 45 -11.64 -2.04 -33.36
CA LEU A 45 -11.76 -2.98 -34.48
C LEU A 45 -10.73 -2.70 -35.58
N ALA A 46 -10.33 -1.44 -35.76
CA ALA A 46 -9.28 -1.05 -36.70
C ALA A 46 -7.89 -1.48 -36.22
N ASP A 47 -7.61 -1.26 -34.93
CA ASP A 47 -6.37 -1.70 -34.29
C ASP A 47 -6.65 -2.06 -32.83
N PRO A 48 -6.63 -3.37 -32.45
CA PRO A 48 -6.91 -3.80 -31.09
C PRO A 48 -5.68 -3.77 -30.16
N ASN A 49 -4.48 -3.42 -30.65
CA ASN A 49 -3.27 -3.36 -29.85
C ASN A 49 -2.46 -2.08 -30.15
N LEU A 50 -2.31 -1.21 -29.16
CA LEU A 50 -1.42 -0.05 -29.23
C LEU A 50 0.04 -0.48 -28.99
N THR A 51 0.90 -0.40 -30.01
CA THR A 51 2.35 -0.40 -29.80
C THR A 51 2.81 1.00 -29.41
N ALA A 52 2.91 1.28 -28.12
CA ALA A 52 3.21 2.61 -27.61
C ALA A 52 4.71 2.91 -27.66
N THR A 53 5.09 4.05 -28.24
CA THR A 53 6.49 4.50 -28.35
C THR A 53 6.70 5.93 -27.87
N THR A 54 5.61 6.71 -27.74
CA THR A 54 5.63 8.12 -27.36
C THR A 54 4.74 8.37 -26.15
N GLY A 55 5.21 9.21 -25.23
CA GLY A 55 4.49 9.56 -24.01
C GLY A 55 4.41 11.07 -23.79
N LEU A 56 3.33 11.54 -23.16
CA LEU A 56 3.24 12.86 -22.53
C LEU A 56 2.97 12.66 -21.04
N VAL A 57 3.74 13.32 -20.17
CA VAL A 57 3.53 13.30 -18.72
C VAL A 57 3.48 14.74 -18.21
N THR A 58 2.39 15.09 -17.55
CA THR A 58 2.21 16.39 -16.91
C THR A 58 2.17 16.25 -15.39
N GLY A 59 2.53 17.32 -14.68
CA GLY A 59 2.44 17.38 -13.22
C GLY A 59 2.88 18.74 -12.70
N TYR A 60 2.40 19.11 -11.51
CA TYR A 60 2.80 20.28 -10.76
C TYR A 60 2.31 20.13 -9.32
N ASP A 61 2.80 20.97 -8.42
CA ASP A 61 2.50 20.91 -6.99
C ASP A 61 2.73 19.48 -6.46
N PHE A 62 1.82 18.95 -5.63
CA PHE A 62 1.93 17.60 -5.05
C PHE A 62 1.99 16.50 -6.11
N LEU A 63 1.44 16.71 -7.31
CA LEU A 63 1.44 15.72 -8.41
C LEU A 63 2.82 15.54 -9.07
N SER A 64 3.79 16.39 -8.73
CA SER A 64 5.09 16.42 -9.39
C SER A 64 5.90 15.14 -9.17
N ASP A 65 5.85 14.55 -7.98
CA ASP A 65 6.65 13.37 -7.64
C ASP A 65 6.12 12.11 -8.37
N GLN A 66 4.80 11.95 -8.45
CA GLN A 66 4.12 10.95 -9.25
C GLN A 66 4.45 11.12 -10.74
N ALA A 67 4.34 12.35 -11.26
CA ALA A 67 4.64 12.63 -12.65
C ALA A 67 6.09 12.28 -12.99
N GLN A 68 7.04 12.61 -12.12
CA GLN A 68 8.45 12.23 -12.28
C GLN A 68 8.64 10.70 -12.23
N GLY A 69 7.93 10.01 -11.34
CA GLY A 69 7.94 8.55 -11.25
C GLY A 69 7.43 7.88 -12.53
N ILE A 70 6.30 8.34 -13.07
CA ILE A 70 5.72 7.83 -14.32
C ILE A 70 6.64 8.14 -15.51
N ASP A 71 7.18 9.36 -15.61
CA ASP A 71 8.14 9.75 -16.65
C ASP A 71 9.36 8.81 -16.67
N ALA A 72 9.93 8.53 -15.49
CA ALA A 72 11.05 7.62 -15.35
C ALA A 72 10.69 6.18 -15.75
N GLN A 73 9.50 5.69 -15.38
CA GLN A 73 9.03 4.35 -15.75
C GLN A 73 8.85 4.21 -17.27
N LEU A 74 8.18 5.18 -17.91
CA LEU A 74 7.96 5.17 -19.37
C LEU A 74 9.28 5.32 -20.14
N THR A 75 10.19 6.17 -19.67
CA THR A 75 11.54 6.30 -20.23
C THR A 75 12.33 4.99 -20.10
N ALA A 76 12.26 4.32 -18.94
CA ALA A 76 12.89 3.02 -18.72
C ALA A 76 12.27 1.91 -19.59
N ALA A 77 10.98 2.04 -19.95
CA ALA A 77 10.32 1.17 -20.91
C ALA A 77 10.73 1.46 -22.37
N GLY A 78 11.65 2.40 -22.61
CA GLY A 78 12.17 2.71 -23.94
C GLY A 78 11.30 3.67 -24.76
N MET A 79 10.35 4.36 -24.12
CA MET A 79 9.51 5.35 -24.78
C MET A 79 10.21 6.71 -24.92
N THR A 80 9.83 7.47 -25.93
CA THR A 80 10.15 8.91 -26.02
C THR A 80 9.12 9.70 -25.25
N VAL A 81 9.48 10.20 -24.07
CA VAL A 81 8.57 10.92 -23.18
C VAL A 81 8.76 12.43 -23.32
N THR A 82 7.66 13.16 -23.46
CA THR A 82 7.59 14.62 -23.36
C THR A 82 7.07 14.97 -21.97
N SER A 83 7.86 15.72 -21.21
CA SER A 83 7.54 16.06 -19.81
C SER A 83 7.11 17.53 -19.70
N LEU A 84 5.95 17.78 -19.11
CA LEU A 84 5.47 19.10 -18.69
C LEU A 84 5.26 19.09 -17.17
N ILE A 85 6.39 19.04 -16.44
CA ILE A 85 6.41 18.86 -14.98
C ILE A 85 7.11 20.07 -14.33
N ASN A 86 6.32 21.03 -13.83
CA ASN A 86 6.77 22.21 -13.09
C ASN A 86 5.55 23.08 -12.69
N ASP A 87 5.74 24.05 -11.79
CA ASP A 87 4.65 24.89 -11.25
C ASP A 87 4.32 26.14 -12.10
N HIS A 88 4.69 26.16 -13.38
CA HIS A 88 4.59 27.38 -14.20
C HIS A 88 3.97 27.18 -15.58
N TRP A 89 3.58 25.95 -15.95
CA TRP A 89 3.00 25.69 -17.26
C TRP A 89 1.55 26.19 -17.36
N THR A 90 1.17 26.60 -18.56
CA THR A 90 -0.09 27.27 -18.89
C THR A 90 -1.04 26.33 -19.65
N ALA A 91 -2.34 26.69 -19.71
CA ALA A 91 -3.31 25.97 -20.54
C ALA A 91 -2.88 25.89 -22.01
N ALA A 92 -2.31 26.96 -22.57
CA ALA A 92 -1.82 26.98 -23.95
C ALA A 92 -0.67 25.98 -24.21
N GLU A 93 0.21 25.77 -23.23
CA GLU A 93 1.26 24.76 -23.33
C GLU A 93 0.69 23.35 -23.25
N LEU A 94 -0.28 23.12 -22.36
CA LEU A 94 -1.00 21.85 -22.28
C LEU A 94 -1.76 21.55 -23.56
N GLU A 95 -2.53 22.49 -24.11
CA GLU A 95 -3.22 22.33 -25.40
C GLU A 95 -2.23 22.03 -26.52
N ASN A 96 -1.10 22.74 -26.56
CA ASN A 96 -0.11 22.53 -27.60
C ASN A 96 0.50 21.12 -27.52
N LEU A 97 0.88 20.65 -26.34
CA LEU A 97 1.50 19.34 -26.17
C LEU A 97 0.49 18.20 -26.25
N TRP A 98 -0.69 18.34 -25.66
CA TRP A 98 -1.69 17.29 -25.60
C TRP A 98 -2.58 17.26 -26.83
N LEU A 99 -3.11 18.40 -27.28
CA LEU A 99 -4.15 18.45 -28.31
C LEU A 99 -3.61 18.78 -29.71
N ASN A 100 -2.47 19.46 -29.83
CA ASN A 100 -1.84 19.76 -31.14
C ASN A 100 -0.72 18.79 -31.52
N ASN A 101 -0.40 17.82 -30.66
CA ASN A 101 0.53 16.73 -30.95
C ASN A 101 -0.10 15.39 -30.56
N ARG A 102 0.39 14.29 -31.15
CA ARG A 102 -0.08 12.95 -30.83
C ARG A 102 0.97 12.23 -29.98
N HIS A 103 0.53 11.68 -28.85
CA HIS A 103 1.29 10.74 -28.04
C HIS A 103 0.48 9.44 -27.87
N ASP A 104 1.16 8.31 -27.73
CA ASP A 104 0.51 7.01 -27.51
C ASP A 104 -0.07 6.93 -26.10
N LEU A 105 0.71 7.32 -25.10
CA LEU A 105 0.32 7.36 -23.69
C LEU A 105 0.37 8.79 -23.14
N ASN A 106 -0.67 9.20 -22.43
CA ASN A 106 -0.79 10.56 -21.90
C ASN A 106 -1.18 10.49 -20.42
N ALA A 107 -0.22 10.75 -19.52
CA ALA A 107 -0.46 10.93 -18.10
C ALA A 107 -0.73 12.43 -17.85
N ILE A 108 -2.00 12.82 -17.90
CA ILE A 108 -2.42 14.22 -17.75
C ILE A 108 -2.74 14.47 -16.27
N ASN A 109 -1.70 14.61 -15.44
CA ASN A 109 -1.88 14.93 -14.03
C ASN A 109 -1.92 16.45 -13.86
N ALA A 110 -3.08 16.92 -13.41
CA ALA A 110 -3.38 18.31 -13.12
C ALA A 110 -4.54 18.38 -12.11
N HIS A 111 -4.90 19.59 -11.65
CA HIS A 111 -6.20 19.79 -11.03
C HIS A 111 -7.32 19.68 -12.07
N PHE A 112 -8.45 19.12 -11.66
CA PHE A 112 -9.61 18.94 -12.53
C PHE A 112 -10.91 19.33 -11.80
N GLY A 113 -11.81 19.93 -12.57
CA GLY A 113 -13.24 19.69 -12.43
C GLY A 113 -13.68 18.68 -13.49
N HIS A 114 -14.93 18.22 -13.45
CA HIS A 114 -15.41 17.26 -14.48
C HIS A 114 -15.38 17.84 -15.91
N PHE A 115 -15.34 19.17 -16.04
CA PHE A 115 -15.39 19.91 -17.31
C PHE A 115 -14.17 20.81 -17.57
N GLU A 116 -13.14 20.77 -16.72
CA GLU A 116 -11.96 21.62 -16.87
C GLU A 116 -10.72 20.94 -16.31
N ALA A 117 -9.61 21.00 -17.05
CA ALA A 117 -8.27 20.67 -16.61
C ALA A 117 -7.54 22.00 -16.33
N ILE A 118 -7.21 22.20 -15.07
CA ILE A 118 -6.68 23.46 -14.56
C ILE A 118 -5.15 23.40 -14.65
N PRO A 119 -4.49 24.35 -15.31
CA PRO A 119 -3.03 24.38 -15.40
C PRO A 119 -2.37 24.84 -14.11
N ALA A 120 -1.04 24.68 -14.03
CA ALA A 120 -0.25 25.24 -12.93
C ALA A 120 -0.40 26.77 -12.84
N GLU A 121 -0.37 27.46 -13.99
CA GLU A 121 -0.62 28.91 -14.09
C GLU A 121 -2.03 29.20 -14.64
N THR A 122 -2.94 29.58 -13.74
CA THR A 122 -4.38 29.71 -14.01
C THR A 122 -4.79 30.98 -14.76
N SER A 123 -3.93 32.01 -14.83
CA SER A 123 -4.26 33.27 -15.52
C SER A 123 -4.48 33.11 -17.03
N GLY A 124 -3.95 32.04 -17.62
CA GLY A 124 -4.07 31.69 -19.03
C GLY A 124 -5.34 30.94 -19.42
N GLY A 125 -6.22 30.59 -18.47
CA GLY A 125 -7.42 29.79 -18.72
C GLY A 125 -7.25 28.32 -18.31
N VAL A 126 -8.11 27.45 -18.86
CA VAL A 126 -8.19 26.01 -18.58
C VAL A 126 -8.37 25.25 -19.90
N VAL A 127 -8.06 23.95 -19.91
CA VAL A 127 -8.37 23.06 -21.03
C VAL A 127 -9.70 22.34 -20.76
N THR A 128 -10.58 22.28 -21.74
CA THR A 128 -11.95 21.81 -21.61
C THR A 128 -12.23 20.58 -22.48
N PRO A 129 -13.25 19.77 -22.16
CA PRO A 129 -13.75 18.70 -23.02
C PRO A 129 -14.14 19.17 -24.43
N ALA A 130 -14.58 20.43 -24.58
CA ALA A 130 -14.90 20.99 -25.89
C ALA A 130 -13.66 21.15 -26.79
N GLU A 131 -12.52 21.54 -26.22
CA GLU A 131 -11.25 21.60 -26.94
C GLU A 131 -10.73 20.21 -27.29
N VAL A 132 -10.88 19.24 -26.39
CA VAL A 132 -10.59 17.82 -26.67
C VAL A 132 -11.44 17.31 -27.84
N ALA A 133 -12.74 17.59 -27.85
CA ALA A 133 -13.64 17.17 -28.92
C ALA A 133 -13.34 17.88 -30.26
N ALA A 134 -12.84 19.12 -30.20
CA ALA A 134 -12.56 19.95 -31.37
C ALA A 134 -11.13 19.79 -31.91
N THR A 135 -10.25 19.01 -31.26
CA THR A 135 -8.87 18.86 -31.71
C THR A 135 -8.77 18.41 -33.17
N PRO A 136 -7.90 19.04 -33.99
CA PRO A 136 -7.66 18.63 -35.36
C PRO A 136 -6.77 17.38 -35.46
N ILE A 137 -6.09 16.97 -34.37
CA ILE A 137 -5.16 15.85 -34.36
C ILE A 137 -5.91 14.55 -34.07
N ASP A 138 -5.74 13.55 -34.93
CA ASP A 138 -6.27 12.22 -34.67
C ASP A 138 -5.54 11.56 -33.49
N GLN A 139 -6.30 11.37 -32.40
CA GLN A 139 -5.83 10.74 -31.17
C GLN A 139 -6.35 9.32 -31.00
N ALA A 140 -7.10 8.78 -31.98
CA ALA A 140 -7.68 7.46 -31.89
C ALA A 140 -6.62 6.39 -31.55
N GLY A 141 -6.98 5.50 -30.64
CA GLY A 141 -6.13 4.42 -30.14
C GLY A 141 -5.11 4.85 -29.10
N SER A 142 -5.01 6.14 -28.76
CA SER A 142 -4.19 6.55 -27.61
C SER A 142 -4.86 6.19 -26.28
N LEU A 143 -4.04 6.14 -25.23
CA LEU A 143 -4.47 5.99 -23.84
C LEU A 143 -4.16 7.28 -23.08
N VAL A 144 -5.18 7.82 -22.42
CA VAL A 144 -5.06 8.93 -21.48
C VAL A 144 -5.35 8.41 -20.07
N PHE A 145 -4.63 8.87 -19.07
CA PHE A 145 -4.96 8.61 -17.68
C PHE A 145 -4.60 9.79 -16.78
N SER A 146 -5.31 9.92 -15.67
CA SER A 146 -5.17 11.06 -14.76
C SER A 146 -5.55 10.68 -13.33
N VAL A 147 -4.90 11.31 -12.36
CA VAL A 147 -5.32 11.32 -10.95
C VAL A 147 -6.25 12.49 -10.60
N GLY A 148 -6.50 13.41 -11.55
CA GLY A 148 -7.23 14.65 -11.30
C GLY A 148 -8.64 14.44 -10.72
N CYS A 149 -9.05 15.35 -9.86
CA CYS A 149 -10.37 15.33 -9.21
C CYS A 149 -11.52 15.35 -10.22
N HIS A 150 -12.45 14.40 -10.13
CA HIS A 150 -13.62 14.29 -11.02
C HIS A 150 -13.29 14.25 -12.52
N SER A 151 -12.02 14.05 -12.88
CA SER A 151 -11.58 13.99 -14.27
C SER A 151 -12.28 12.86 -15.03
N GLY A 152 -12.69 11.81 -14.32
CA GLY A 152 -13.51 10.71 -14.83
C GLY A 152 -14.96 10.76 -14.38
N PHE A 153 -15.54 11.90 -13.99
CA PHE A 153 -16.96 11.97 -13.64
C PHE A 153 -17.81 12.11 -14.91
N SER A 154 -18.59 11.08 -15.24
CA SER A 154 -19.58 11.14 -16.34
C SER A 154 -20.84 11.86 -15.88
N ALA A 155 -21.00 13.12 -16.30
CA ALA A 155 -22.12 13.97 -15.92
C ALA A 155 -23.30 13.72 -16.87
N PRO A 156 -24.48 13.29 -16.40
CA PRO A 156 -25.59 13.02 -17.30
C PRO A 156 -26.04 14.28 -18.05
N ASP A 157 -25.83 14.31 -19.37
CA ASP A 157 -26.07 15.47 -20.24
C ASP A 157 -27.45 16.13 -20.01
N HIS A 158 -28.49 15.32 -19.89
CA HIS A 158 -29.88 15.78 -19.73
C HIS A 158 -30.19 16.39 -18.35
N GLN A 159 -29.31 16.20 -17.37
CA GLN A 159 -29.41 16.74 -16.01
C GLN A 159 -28.45 17.90 -15.77
N ALA A 160 -27.41 18.05 -16.60
CA ALA A 160 -26.46 19.13 -16.52
C ALA A 160 -27.08 20.45 -17.01
N THR A 161 -27.26 21.41 -16.12
CA THR A 161 -27.76 22.75 -16.46
C THR A 161 -26.69 23.65 -17.08
N ALA A 162 -25.40 23.29 -16.91
CA ALA A 162 -24.22 23.88 -17.52
C ALA A 162 -23.11 22.82 -17.53
N ASN A 163 -22.16 22.93 -18.47
CA ASN A 163 -20.97 22.06 -18.57
C ASN A 163 -21.33 20.56 -18.55
N GLY A 164 -22.26 20.16 -19.43
CA GLY A 164 -22.69 18.76 -19.58
C GLY A 164 -21.62 17.88 -20.19
N LEU A 165 -20.91 18.38 -21.21
CA LEU A 165 -19.81 17.65 -21.85
C LEU A 165 -18.65 17.46 -20.85
N ASP A 166 -18.27 16.21 -20.64
CA ASP A 166 -17.18 15.79 -19.75
C ASP A 166 -16.01 15.13 -20.50
N PHE A 167 -14.89 14.94 -19.79
CA PHE A 167 -13.69 14.34 -20.38
C PHE A 167 -13.89 12.88 -20.85
N PRO A 168 -14.55 11.98 -20.08
CA PRO A 168 -14.88 10.65 -20.57
C PRO A 168 -15.62 10.68 -21.91
N GLN A 169 -16.67 11.49 -22.04
CA GLN A 169 -17.46 11.63 -23.25
C GLN A 169 -16.61 12.17 -24.41
N ALA A 170 -15.86 13.25 -24.19
CA ALA A 170 -15.04 13.87 -25.23
C ALA A 170 -13.91 12.95 -25.72
N LEU A 171 -13.22 12.25 -24.83
CA LEU A 171 -12.13 11.33 -25.18
C LEU A 171 -12.63 10.08 -25.90
N LEU A 172 -13.70 9.43 -25.39
CA LEU A 172 -14.24 8.24 -26.05
C LEU A 172 -14.82 8.57 -27.43
N GLY A 173 -15.46 9.74 -27.57
CA GLY A 173 -15.92 10.24 -28.86
C GLY A 173 -14.82 10.45 -29.90
N ARG A 174 -13.56 10.54 -29.46
CA ARG A 174 -12.36 10.63 -30.29
C ARG A 174 -11.64 9.28 -30.46
N GLY A 175 -12.23 8.19 -29.98
CA GLY A 175 -11.59 6.86 -30.01
C GLY A 175 -10.43 6.72 -29.02
N VAL A 176 -10.40 7.55 -27.98
CA VAL A 176 -9.35 7.52 -26.94
C VAL A 176 -9.82 6.69 -25.76
N THR A 177 -8.97 5.80 -25.27
CA THR A 177 -9.21 5.07 -24.02
C THR A 177 -8.82 5.96 -22.83
N TYR A 178 -9.59 5.95 -21.75
CA TYR A 178 -9.36 6.85 -20.62
C TYR A 178 -9.46 6.17 -19.25
N ILE A 179 -8.52 6.44 -18.33
CA ILE A 179 -8.59 6.00 -16.93
C ILE A 179 -8.53 7.21 -16.00
N ALA A 180 -9.54 7.36 -15.14
CA ALA A 180 -9.64 8.54 -14.31
C ALA A 180 -10.52 8.37 -13.07
N ASN A 181 -10.41 9.32 -12.16
CA ASN A 181 -11.15 9.34 -10.89
C ASN A 181 -12.55 9.94 -11.07
N THR A 182 -13.58 9.23 -10.61
CA THR A 182 -14.96 9.75 -10.60
C THR A 182 -15.23 10.74 -9.46
N GLY A 183 -14.31 10.87 -8.50
CA GLY A 183 -14.37 11.78 -7.36
C GLY A 183 -13.03 12.47 -7.11
N TYR A 184 -12.84 13.01 -5.90
CA TYR A 184 -11.57 13.68 -5.55
C TYR A 184 -10.41 12.69 -5.47
N GLY A 185 -9.46 12.80 -6.40
CA GLY A 185 -8.19 12.08 -6.30
C GLY A 185 -7.39 12.55 -5.09
N TYR A 186 -6.53 11.66 -4.60
CA TYR A 186 -5.71 11.90 -3.44
C TYR A 186 -4.24 11.71 -3.76
N GLY A 187 -3.41 12.60 -3.24
CA GLY A 187 -1.97 12.43 -3.15
C GLY A 187 -1.47 12.45 -1.72
N ASP A 188 -0.17 12.24 -1.56
CA ASP A 188 0.53 12.38 -0.29
C ASP A 188 1.59 13.49 -0.40
N ALA A 189 1.75 14.25 0.68
CA ALA A 189 2.55 15.49 0.66
C ALA A 189 4.05 15.26 0.42
N ASP A 190 4.56 14.09 0.80
CA ASP A 190 6.00 13.85 0.92
C ASP A 190 6.44 12.53 0.23
N THR A 191 5.48 11.73 -0.23
CA THR A 191 5.67 10.45 -0.91
C THR A 191 4.61 10.22 -1.98
N VAL A 192 4.87 9.30 -2.92
CA VAL A 192 3.85 8.85 -3.89
C VAL A 192 2.84 7.93 -3.19
N GLY A 193 1.68 8.49 -2.80
CA GLY A 193 0.62 7.81 -2.06
C GLY A 193 -0.72 7.75 -2.82
N TYR A 194 -1.68 6.96 -2.32
CA TYR A 194 -3.09 7.04 -2.78
C TYR A 194 -3.29 6.94 -4.31
N SER A 195 -3.98 7.90 -4.94
CA SER A 195 -4.28 7.87 -6.38
C SER A 195 -2.99 7.94 -7.22
N GLU A 196 -1.97 8.63 -6.72
CA GLU A 196 -0.65 8.72 -7.35
C GLU A 196 0.03 7.35 -7.39
N LEU A 197 -0.01 6.64 -6.27
CA LEU A 197 0.52 5.28 -6.16
C LEU A 197 -0.25 4.32 -7.07
N LEU A 198 -1.58 4.42 -7.12
CA LEU A 198 -2.38 3.55 -7.99
C LEU A 198 -2.02 3.75 -9.47
N MET A 199 -1.82 4.99 -9.94
CA MET A 199 -1.45 5.24 -11.33
C MET A 199 0.00 4.86 -11.63
N THR A 200 0.91 4.99 -10.67
CA THR A 200 2.28 4.46 -10.79
C THR A 200 2.28 2.93 -10.90
N LEU A 201 1.45 2.25 -10.12
CA LEU A 201 1.23 0.80 -10.23
C LEU A 201 0.55 0.42 -11.55
N PHE A 202 -0.34 1.25 -12.07
CA PHE A 202 -0.97 1.01 -13.37
C PHE A 202 0.07 1.00 -14.49
N VAL A 203 0.97 1.96 -14.53
CA VAL A 203 2.06 2.00 -15.53
C VAL A 203 2.99 0.79 -15.40
N GLU A 204 3.31 0.37 -14.17
CA GLU A 204 4.02 -0.89 -13.93
C GLU A 204 3.27 -2.11 -14.50
N GLN A 205 1.96 -2.18 -14.28
CA GLN A 205 1.14 -3.32 -14.71
C GLN A 205 0.83 -3.32 -16.20
N LEU A 206 0.95 -2.18 -16.91
CA LEU A 206 0.92 -2.14 -18.38
C LEU A 206 2.05 -3.00 -18.98
N CYS A 207 3.22 -3.06 -18.36
CA CYS A 207 4.31 -3.94 -18.82
C CYS A 207 4.02 -5.43 -18.63
N GLN A 208 3.17 -5.77 -17.66
CA GLN A 208 2.98 -7.15 -17.16
C GLN A 208 1.67 -7.77 -17.66
N SER A 209 0.75 -6.95 -18.18
CA SER A 209 -0.59 -7.35 -18.59
C SER A 209 -0.77 -7.27 -20.10
N SER A 210 -1.64 -8.13 -20.65
CA SER A 210 -1.92 -8.15 -22.09
C SER A 210 -2.93 -7.09 -22.55
N ASN A 211 -3.66 -6.47 -21.62
CA ASN A 211 -4.63 -5.42 -21.93
C ASN A 211 -4.81 -4.46 -20.75
N ILE A 212 -5.35 -3.28 -21.06
CA ILE A 212 -5.53 -2.17 -20.12
C ILE A 212 -6.43 -2.52 -18.92
N GLY A 213 -7.46 -3.34 -19.13
CA GLY A 213 -8.41 -3.69 -18.08
C GLY A 213 -7.78 -4.64 -17.06
N GLN A 214 -6.97 -5.59 -17.53
CA GLN A 214 -6.13 -6.42 -16.67
C GLN A 214 -5.07 -5.58 -15.96
N ALA A 215 -4.43 -4.63 -16.65
CA ALA A 215 -3.42 -3.76 -16.03
C ALA A 215 -4.01 -2.95 -14.86
N LEU A 216 -5.15 -2.27 -15.06
CA LEU A 216 -5.80 -1.51 -13.99
C LEU A 216 -6.26 -2.41 -12.84
N ARG A 217 -6.83 -3.57 -13.15
CA ARG A 217 -7.20 -4.57 -12.14
C ARG A 217 -5.99 -5.00 -11.32
N GLN A 218 -4.90 -5.41 -11.97
CA GLN A 218 -3.68 -5.85 -11.28
C GLN A 218 -3.07 -4.71 -10.47
N ALA A 219 -3.17 -3.46 -10.93
CA ALA A 219 -2.71 -2.29 -10.16
C ALA A 219 -3.52 -2.11 -8.87
N LYS A 220 -4.86 -2.23 -8.94
CA LYS A 220 -5.72 -2.22 -7.74
C LYS A 220 -5.39 -3.36 -6.78
N LEU A 221 -5.16 -4.57 -7.31
CA LEU A 221 -4.77 -5.73 -6.50
C LEU A 221 -3.40 -5.53 -5.87
N ALA A 222 -2.41 -5.04 -6.62
CA ALA A 222 -1.06 -4.74 -6.13
C ALA A 222 -1.08 -3.64 -5.05
N TYR A 223 -1.89 -2.60 -5.24
CA TYR A 223 -2.14 -1.57 -4.24
C TYR A 223 -2.70 -2.20 -2.97
N PHE A 224 -3.74 -3.03 -3.05
CA PHE A 224 -4.28 -3.66 -1.84
C PHE A 224 -3.28 -4.63 -1.18
N ASN A 225 -2.56 -5.43 -1.98
CA ASN A 225 -1.65 -6.47 -1.50
C ASN A 225 -0.41 -5.89 -0.79
N ARG A 226 -0.12 -4.60 -0.96
CA ARG A 226 0.97 -3.92 -0.28
C ARG A 226 0.55 -3.24 1.03
N ILE A 227 -0.74 -3.12 1.34
CA ILE A 227 -1.16 -2.39 2.54
C ILE A 227 -0.68 -3.14 3.79
N SER A 228 -0.08 -2.42 4.73
CA SER A 228 0.41 -3.02 5.97
C SER A 228 -0.69 -3.14 7.04
N LEU A 229 -0.34 -3.74 8.19
CA LEU A 229 -1.30 -3.95 9.27
C LEU A 229 -1.86 -2.62 9.79
N HIS A 230 -3.19 -2.50 9.81
CA HIS A 230 -3.94 -1.32 10.27
C HIS A 230 -3.81 -0.07 9.38
N SER A 231 -3.25 -0.20 8.18
CA SER A 231 -3.06 0.92 7.26
C SER A 231 -4.21 1.14 6.28
N LEU A 232 -5.03 0.11 6.03
CA LEU A 232 -6.19 0.23 5.13
C LEU A 232 -7.21 1.25 5.68
N SER A 233 -7.29 2.41 5.03
CA SER A 233 -8.12 3.54 5.42
C SER A 233 -9.31 3.75 4.47
N PRO A 234 -10.29 4.60 4.85
CA PRO A 234 -11.32 5.08 3.94
C PRO A 234 -10.81 5.81 2.69
N TYR A 235 -9.61 6.39 2.76
CA TYR A 235 -8.98 7.00 1.59
C TYR A 235 -8.58 5.92 0.59
N ASP A 236 -7.98 4.82 1.05
CA ASP A 236 -7.60 3.68 0.21
C ASP A 236 -8.80 3.02 -0.47
N GLU A 237 -9.90 2.78 0.28
CA GLU A 237 -11.16 2.28 -0.32
C GLU A 237 -11.60 3.20 -1.46
N LYS A 238 -11.59 4.52 -1.22
CA LYS A 238 -12.04 5.49 -2.21
C LYS A 238 -11.11 5.52 -3.43
N VAL A 239 -9.80 5.55 -3.23
CA VAL A 239 -8.77 5.52 -4.31
C VAL A 239 -9.01 4.32 -5.22
N LEU A 240 -9.15 3.14 -4.63
CA LEU A 240 -9.36 1.90 -5.37
C LEU A 240 -10.70 1.92 -6.12
N ALA A 241 -11.77 2.35 -5.43
CA ALA A 241 -13.11 2.24 -5.97
C ALA A 241 -13.43 3.27 -7.05
N GLU A 242 -12.84 4.47 -7.02
CA GLU A 242 -13.21 5.56 -7.92
C GLU A 242 -12.39 5.65 -9.21
N ALA A 243 -11.22 5.00 -9.25
CA ALA A 243 -10.43 4.84 -10.46
C ALA A 243 -11.16 3.95 -11.48
N THR A 244 -11.65 4.57 -12.55
CA THR A 244 -12.56 3.96 -13.53
C THR A 244 -11.93 3.96 -14.91
N LEU A 245 -12.05 2.83 -15.62
CA LEU A 245 -11.66 2.70 -17.01
C LEU A 245 -12.85 2.99 -17.93
N TYR A 246 -12.63 3.86 -18.90
CA TYR A 246 -13.54 4.19 -19.99
C TYR A 246 -12.95 3.69 -21.31
N GLY A 247 -13.74 2.94 -22.08
CA GLY A 247 -13.32 2.28 -23.31
C GLY A 247 -13.46 0.76 -23.25
N LEU A 248 -12.67 0.03 -24.03
CA LEU A 248 -12.76 -1.43 -24.14
C LEU A 248 -11.65 -2.10 -23.32
N PRO A 249 -11.99 -2.92 -22.29
CA PRO A 249 -11.00 -3.38 -21.31
C PRO A 249 -9.98 -4.36 -21.90
N MET A 250 -10.32 -5.00 -23.01
CA MET A 250 -9.46 -5.91 -23.76
C MET A 250 -8.49 -5.21 -24.72
N TYR A 251 -8.47 -3.88 -24.79
CA TYR A 251 -7.53 -3.15 -25.64
C TYR A 251 -6.08 -3.40 -25.19
N GLY A 252 -5.26 -3.91 -26.09
CA GLY A 252 -3.86 -4.24 -25.82
C GLY A 252 -2.99 -2.98 -25.82
N VAL A 253 -1.99 -2.95 -24.94
CA VAL A 253 -0.94 -1.93 -24.95
C VAL A 253 0.40 -2.66 -24.81
N GLU A 254 1.28 -2.45 -25.78
CA GLU A 254 2.61 -3.03 -25.81
C GLU A 254 3.64 -1.91 -25.67
N LEU A 255 4.49 -2.02 -24.65
CA LEU A 255 5.62 -1.12 -24.42
C LEU A 255 6.89 -1.65 -25.10
N PRO A 256 7.82 -0.78 -25.52
CA PRO A 256 9.00 -1.21 -26.27
C PRO A 256 9.90 -2.18 -25.49
N ILE A 257 10.02 -1.93 -24.19
CA ILE A 257 10.78 -2.74 -23.23
C ILE A 257 9.94 -2.88 -21.97
N CYS A 258 9.78 -4.10 -21.49
CA CYS A 258 9.26 -4.36 -20.15
C CYS A 258 10.44 -4.70 -19.24
N PRO A 259 11.04 -3.73 -18.52
CA PRO A 259 12.08 -4.05 -17.55
C PRO A 259 11.49 -5.02 -16.51
N ASN A 260 12.16 -6.15 -16.27
CA ASN A 260 11.77 -7.10 -15.23
C ASN A 260 11.91 -6.44 -13.85
N MET A 261 10.86 -5.74 -13.39
CA MET A 261 10.81 -5.14 -12.05
C MET A 261 10.76 -6.21 -10.94
N THR A 262 10.43 -7.45 -11.29
CA THR A 262 10.39 -8.61 -10.39
C THR A 262 11.76 -9.05 -9.85
N ASP A 263 12.88 -8.72 -10.52
CA ASP A 263 14.23 -9.15 -10.11
C ASP A 263 14.91 -8.21 -9.09
N VAL A 264 14.49 -6.94 -8.99
CA VAL A 264 15.11 -5.98 -8.05
C VAL A 264 14.57 -6.18 -6.62
N ALA A 265 13.27 -6.47 -6.48
CA ALA A 265 12.64 -6.73 -5.18
C ALA A 265 12.93 -8.14 -4.63
N SER A 266 13.07 -9.15 -5.50
CA SER A 266 13.21 -10.56 -5.09
C SER A 266 14.65 -10.97 -4.76
N SER A 267 15.67 -10.28 -5.29
CA SER A 267 17.08 -10.71 -5.14
C SER A 267 17.85 -9.99 -4.02
N SER A 268 17.36 -8.84 -3.53
CA SER A 268 18.14 -7.97 -2.61
C SER A 268 17.58 -7.80 -1.19
N ASN A 269 16.27 -8.02 -0.98
CA ASN A 269 15.64 -7.68 0.31
C ASN A 269 15.10 -8.85 1.12
N GLY A 270 14.99 -10.04 0.53
CA GLY A 270 14.34 -11.18 1.18
C GLY A 270 14.90 -12.51 0.67
N ARG A 271 15.69 -13.22 1.47
CA ARG A 271 16.11 -14.58 1.12
C ARG A 271 15.11 -15.59 1.68
N SER A 272 14.54 -16.39 0.79
CA SER A 272 13.64 -17.47 1.15
C SER A 272 14.38 -18.80 1.20
N LEU A 273 14.28 -19.49 2.33
CA LEU A 273 14.71 -20.88 2.47
C LEU A 273 13.48 -21.73 2.78
N LEU A 274 13.14 -22.65 1.89
CA LEU A 274 12.13 -23.68 2.15
C LEU A 274 12.64 -24.55 3.31
N VAL A 275 11.85 -24.66 4.38
CA VAL A 275 12.19 -25.49 5.53
C VAL A 275 10.95 -26.26 5.96
N SER A 276 11.06 -27.59 5.84
CA SER A 276 10.19 -28.63 6.37
C SER A 276 8.73 -28.64 5.91
N ILE A 277 8.36 -29.76 5.28
CA ILE A 277 6.98 -30.18 5.05
C ILE A 277 6.78 -31.39 5.98
N THR A 278 5.88 -31.24 6.95
CA THR A 278 5.21 -32.38 7.59
C THR A 278 3.83 -32.52 6.95
N ASP A 279 3.27 -33.73 6.89
CA ASP A 279 2.14 -34.07 6.00
C ASP A 279 0.90 -33.15 6.12
N ASP A 280 0.71 -32.42 7.24
CA ASP A 280 -0.46 -31.54 7.46
C ASP A 280 -0.14 -30.03 7.59
N LEU A 281 1.13 -29.65 7.81
CA LEU A 281 1.56 -28.26 8.01
C LEU A 281 2.93 -28.07 7.37
N ALA A 282 2.99 -27.17 6.38
CA ALA A 282 4.25 -26.77 5.75
C ALA A 282 4.72 -25.43 6.33
N THR A 283 6.04 -25.23 6.36
CA THR A 283 6.64 -23.98 6.81
C THR A 283 7.62 -23.42 5.79
N ARG A 284 7.83 -22.10 5.82
CA ARG A 284 8.83 -21.40 5.00
C ARG A 284 9.53 -20.36 5.84
N LYS A 285 10.86 -20.45 5.94
CA LYS A 285 11.67 -19.42 6.58
C LYS A 285 11.98 -18.31 5.59
N VAL A 286 11.71 -17.08 5.99
CA VAL A 286 11.93 -15.87 5.20
C VAL A 286 12.82 -14.95 6.02
N VAL A 287 13.90 -14.46 5.42
CA VAL A 287 14.81 -13.49 6.05
C VAL A 287 14.80 -12.22 5.23
N PHE A 288 14.39 -11.10 5.82
CA PHE A 288 14.48 -9.78 5.21
C PHE A 288 15.77 -9.09 5.65
N THR A 289 16.49 -8.50 4.69
CA THR A 289 17.71 -7.69 4.92
C THR A 289 17.57 -6.38 4.14
N PRO A 290 16.70 -5.46 4.60
CA PRO A 290 16.37 -4.27 3.84
C PRO A 290 17.56 -3.32 3.72
N THR A 291 17.72 -2.72 2.54
CA THR A 291 18.60 -1.56 2.34
C THR A 291 17.78 -0.29 2.38
N PHE A 292 18.08 0.58 3.35
CA PHE A 292 17.34 1.82 3.56
C PHE A 292 17.91 2.98 2.74
N THR A 293 17.02 3.72 2.10
CA THR A 293 17.31 5.04 1.54
C THR A 293 16.69 6.09 2.46
N ALA A 294 17.53 7.00 2.98
CA ALA A 294 17.09 8.11 3.81
C ALA A 294 16.66 9.30 2.95
N HIS A 295 15.52 9.88 3.27
CA HIS A 295 14.96 11.07 2.64
C HIS A 295 14.86 12.17 3.68
N ALA A 296 15.41 13.34 3.35
CA ALA A 296 15.33 14.52 4.20
C ALA A 296 14.57 15.60 3.42
N VAL A 297 13.45 16.02 3.98
CA VAL A 297 12.57 17.05 3.44
C VAL A 297 12.49 18.22 4.41
N ALA A 298 11.78 19.28 4.04
CA ALA A 298 11.68 20.48 4.89
C ALA A 298 11.09 20.18 6.28
N ASN A 299 10.17 19.22 6.37
CA ASN A 299 9.41 18.92 7.58
C ASN A 299 9.99 17.79 8.44
N GLY A 300 11.07 17.13 8.01
CA GLY A 300 11.63 16.03 8.78
C GLY A 300 12.40 15.03 7.93
N LYS A 301 12.46 13.79 8.41
CA LYS A 301 13.14 12.68 7.72
C LYS A 301 12.27 11.44 7.69
N TYR A 302 12.44 10.63 6.66
CA TYR A 302 11.88 9.29 6.58
C TYR A 302 12.82 8.33 5.85
N PHE A 303 12.50 7.04 5.90
CA PHE A 303 13.24 6.00 5.21
C PHE A 303 12.33 5.22 4.27
N SER A 304 12.91 4.71 3.19
CA SER A 304 12.25 3.80 2.25
C SER A 304 13.11 2.57 1.98
N VAL A 305 12.51 1.50 1.49
CA VAL A 305 13.23 0.30 1.01
C VAL A 305 12.89 0.10 -0.45
N LEU A 306 13.88 0.27 -1.34
CA LEU A 306 13.65 0.32 -2.80
C LEU A 306 12.58 1.34 -3.22
N GLY A 307 12.54 2.49 -2.54
CA GLY A 307 11.51 3.51 -2.77
C GLY A 307 10.14 3.19 -2.16
N GLU A 308 9.95 2.01 -1.55
CA GLU A 308 8.68 1.70 -0.89
C GLU A 308 8.59 2.29 0.53
N THR A 309 7.49 2.99 0.78
CA THR A 309 7.05 3.52 2.09
C THR A 309 5.62 3.07 2.39
N GLU A 310 5.27 3.05 3.67
CA GLU A 310 3.90 3.01 4.15
C GLU A 310 3.55 4.40 4.70
N SER A 311 2.54 5.03 4.09
CA SER A 311 2.08 6.37 4.45
C SER A 311 0.63 6.28 4.91
N ASN A 312 0.39 6.50 6.21
CA ASN A 312 -0.94 6.54 6.81
C ASN A 312 -1.24 7.93 7.37
N PRO A 313 -2.38 8.56 7.05
CA PRO A 313 -2.63 9.94 7.42
C PRO A 313 -2.46 10.18 8.91
N GLY A 314 -1.67 11.20 9.28
CA GLY A 314 -1.40 11.53 10.68
C GLY A 314 -0.50 10.53 11.41
N GLN A 315 0.26 9.71 10.68
CA GLN A 315 1.30 8.84 11.25
C GLN A 315 2.66 9.15 10.60
N PRO A 316 3.77 8.85 11.29
CA PRO A 316 5.10 8.85 10.69
C PRO A 316 5.16 7.99 9.43
N ILE A 317 5.80 8.50 8.37
CA ILE A 317 6.13 7.70 7.19
C ILE A 317 7.15 6.63 7.60
N GLN A 318 6.88 5.38 7.24
CA GLN A 318 7.71 4.25 7.63
C GLN A 318 8.16 3.46 6.39
N PRO A 319 9.39 2.94 6.35
CA PRO A 319 9.82 2.06 5.27
C PRO A 319 8.99 0.79 5.27
N ARG A 320 8.75 0.24 4.09
CA ARG A 320 8.04 -1.03 3.94
C ARG A 320 8.75 -1.93 2.93
N THR A 321 8.59 -3.23 3.07
CA THR A 321 8.97 -4.20 2.04
C THR A 321 8.03 -5.40 2.05
N SER A 322 8.13 -6.30 1.09
CA SER A 322 7.21 -7.43 1.00
C SER A 322 7.75 -8.58 0.16
N LEU A 323 7.21 -9.77 0.37
CA LEU A 323 7.56 -10.98 -0.38
C LEU A 323 6.32 -11.78 -0.76
N ASP A 324 6.30 -12.32 -1.97
CA ASP A 324 5.30 -13.31 -2.37
C ASP A 324 5.48 -14.62 -1.59
N VAL A 325 4.43 -14.99 -0.86
CA VAL A 325 4.34 -16.19 -0.04
C VAL A 325 3.23 -17.12 -0.54
N SER A 326 2.79 -16.98 -1.77
CA SER A 326 1.87 -17.92 -2.41
C SER A 326 2.52 -19.29 -2.54
N HIS A 327 1.81 -20.36 -2.16
CA HIS A 327 2.31 -21.73 -2.27
C HIS A 327 1.21 -22.66 -2.81
N PRO A 328 1.41 -23.32 -3.97
CA PRO A 328 0.39 -24.15 -4.60
C PRO A 328 -0.21 -25.21 -3.67
N GLY A 329 -1.53 -25.38 -3.73
CA GLY A 329 -2.26 -26.41 -2.95
C GLY A 329 -2.39 -26.13 -1.46
N THR A 330 -1.86 -25.00 -0.97
CA THR A 330 -1.91 -24.61 0.44
C THR A 330 -2.27 -23.14 0.58
N VAL A 331 -2.53 -22.69 1.82
CA VAL A 331 -2.76 -21.28 2.12
C VAL A 331 -1.83 -20.89 3.26
N ALA A 332 -1.07 -19.80 3.10
CA ALA A 332 -0.31 -19.17 4.18
C ALA A 332 -1.29 -18.65 5.25
N ARG A 333 -1.03 -19.00 6.51
CA ARG A 333 -1.96 -18.84 7.65
C ARG A 333 -1.53 -17.73 8.59
N GLY A 334 -0.27 -17.75 8.97
CA GLY A 334 0.34 -16.73 9.80
C GLY A 334 1.87 -16.76 9.67
N ALA A 335 2.50 -15.71 10.17
CA ALA A 335 3.94 -15.57 10.22
C ALA A 335 4.37 -15.34 11.66
N VAL A 336 5.32 -16.13 12.14
CA VAL A 336 5.98 -15.94 13.44
C VAL A 336 7.28 -15.20 13.20
N PHE A 337 7.49 -14.09 13.90
CA PHE A 337 8.78 -13.41 13.96
C PHE A 337 9.73 -14.23 14.81
N GLU A 338 10.84 -14.70 14.21
CA GLU A 338 11.83 -15.57 14.86
C GLU A 338 13.01 -14.78 15.45
N GLY A 339 13.16 -13.51 15.07
CA GLY A 339 14.23 -12.65 15.55
C GLY A 339 14.67 -11.65 14.49
N GLY A 340 15.52 -10.72 14.90
CA GLY A 340 16.01 -9.66 14.02
C GLY A 340 17.01 -8.75 14.71
N ARG A 341 17.63 -7.88 13.92
CA ARG A 341 18.57 -6.88 14.39
C ARG A 341 18.07 -5.51 13.97
N TYR A 342 18.26 -4.53 14.85
CA TYR A 342 17.84 -3.17 14.61
C TYR A 342 18.89 -2.16 15.07
N GLN A 343 18.79 -0.97 14.50
CA GLN A 343 19.55 0.21 14.89
C GLN A 343 18.57 1.26 15.40
N THR A 344 19.01 2.04 16.38
CA THR A 344 18.19 3.08 17.01
C THR A 344 18.68 4.46 16.58
N PHE A 345 17.74 5.34 16.26
CA PHE A 345 17.97 6.76 16.07
C PHE A 345 17.25 7.50 17.19
N ASP A 346 18.04 8.00 18.13
CA ASP A 346 17.52 8.87 19.19
C ASP A 346 17.27 10.28 18.63
N SER A 347 16.22 10.94 19.11
CA SER A 347 15.81 12.28 18.65
C SER A 347 15.52 12.34 17.14
N PHE A 348 14.78 11.35 16.64
CA PHE A 348 14.31 11.31 15.26
C PHE A 348 13.09 12.22 15.07
N ASP A 349 13.16 13.08 14.06
CA ASP A 349 12.10 14.00 13.62
C ASP A 349 11.44 13.38 12.37
N PRO A 350 10.35 12.61 12.53
CA PRO A 350 9.71 11.92 11.41
C PRO A 350 8.88 12.89 10.58
N VAL A 351 8.80 12.63 9.28
CA VAL A 351 7.73 13.24 8.47
C VAL A 351 6.41 12.59 8.82
N VAL A 352 5.41 13.41 9.17
CA VAL A 352 4.03 12.95 9.44
C VAL A 352 3.15 13.25 8.24
N THR A 353 2.71 12.17 7.57
CA THR A 353 1.98 12.25 6.30
C THR A 353 0.61 12.93 6.43
N ARG A 354 0.22 13.58 5.33
CA ARG A 354 -1.06 14.24 5.11
C ARG A 354 -1.61 13.81 3.74
N VAL A 355 -2.92 13.58 3.69
CA VAL A 355 -3.62 13.39 2.43
C VAL A 355 -3.90 14.75 1.81
N ILE A 356 -3.53 14.93 0.55
CA ILE A 356 -3.74 16.16 -0.20
C ILE A 356 -4.73 15.91 -1.34
N THR A 357 -5.58 16.91 -1.62
CA THR A 357 -6.51 16.93 -2.77
C THR A 357 -6.41 18.19 -3.62
N GLU A 358 -5.76 19.22 -3.08
CA GLU A 358 -5.75 20.60 -3.56
C GLU A 358 -4.36 21.19 -3.31
N ASP A 359 -4.15 22.41 -3.76
CA ASP A 359 -2.92 23.19 -3.62
C ASP A 359 -2.22 23.03 -2.25
N SER A 360 -0.98 22.55 -2.26
CA SER A 360 -0.14 22.38 -1.07
C SER A 360 0.20 23.71 -0.37
N ASP A 361 0.04 24.85 -1.05
CA ASP A 361 0.25 26.19 -0.49
C ASP A 361 -0.89 26.62 0.45
N LEU A 362 -1.99 25.87 0.55
CA LEU A 362 -3.03 26.19 1.52
C LEU A 362 -2.49 26.05 2.96
N PRO A 363 -2.71 27.02 3.87
CA PRO A 363 -2.17 26.98 5.23
C PRO A 363 -2.52 25.73 6.05
N LEU A 364 -3.62 25.05 5.71
CA LEU A 364 -4.02 23.77 6.33
C LEU A 364 -3.04 22.63 5.99
N TRP A 365 -2.32 22.73 4.88
CA TRP A 365 -1.38 21.72 4.38
C TRP A 365 0.09 22.12 4.60
N GLN A 366 0.37 23.30 5.15
CA GLN A 366 1.73 23.76 5.46
C GLN A 366 2.28 23.26 6.80
N ALA A 367 1.43 22.73 7.70
CA ALA A 367 1.85 22.19 8.99
C ALA A 367 1.53 20.69 9.09
N GLU A 368 2.47 19.92 9.62
CA GLU A 368 2.24 18.51 9.94
C GLU A 368 1.24 18.38 11.10
N PRO A 369 0.38 17.34 11.10
CA PRO A 369 -0.44 17.04 12.25
C PRO A 369 0.45 16.55 13.42
N PRO A 370 0.16 16.93 14.67
CA PRO A 370 0.97 16.52 15.81
C PRO A 370 0.91 15.00 16.00
N PHE A 371 2.05 14.37 16.26
CA PHE A 371 2.14 12.95 16.60
C PHE A 371 2.88 12.74 17.93
N ALA A 372 2.13 12.62 19.02
CA ALA A 372 2.67 12.44 20.38
C ALA A 372 2.41 11.04 20.97
N PHE A 373 2.37 10.00 20.13
CA PHE A 373 2.04 8.65 20.60
C PHE A 373 3.23 7.98 21.27
N ASP A 374 3.17 7.84 22.60
CA ASP A 374 4.23 7.32 23.48
C ASP A 374 4.49 5.80 23.40
N ARG A 375 4.02 5.14 22.34
CA ARG A 375 4.13 3.69 22.12
C ARG A 375 4.73 3.42 20.75
N TRP A 376 5.29 2.22 20.58
CA TRP A 376 5.81 1.79 19.30
C TRP A 376 4.69 1.62 18.26
N VAL A 377 4.82 2.30 17.12
CA VAL A 377 3.90 2.23 15.98
C VAL A 377 4.71 1.93 14.69
N PRO A 378 4.30 0.93 13.89
CA PRO A 378 3.23 -0.01 14.18
C PRO A 378 3.60 -0.94 15.35
N ALA A 379 2.58 -1.42 16.09
CA ALA A 379 2.80 -2.33 17.21
C ALA A 379 3.24 -3.74 16.75
N SER A 380 2.83 -4.13 15.54
CA SER A 380 3.22 -5.38 14.87
C SER A 380 3.86 -5.04 13.53
N TRP A 381 4.90 -5.78 13.14
CA TRP A 381 5.71 -5.43 11.97
C TRP A 381 5.34 -6.16 10.68
N SER A 382 4.38 -7.08 10.71
CA SER A 382 4.05 -7.85 9.52
C SER A 382 2.57 -8.23 9.41
N LEU A 383 2.14 -8.48 8.18
CA LEU A 383 0.81 -8.96 7.81
C LEU A 383 0.92 -9.85 6.57
N ILE A 384 0.16 -10.95 6.52
CA ILE A 384 -0.05 -11.71 5.29
C ILE A 384 -1.34 -11.20 4.64
N ASN A 385 -1.21 -10.47 3.53
CA ASN A 385 -2.35 -10.16 2.68
C ASN A 385 -2.69 -11.39 1.84
N SER A 386 -3.98 -11.65 1.68
CA SER A 386 -4.51 -12.79 0.92
C SER A 386 -5.63 -12.32 0.03
N ILE A 387 -5.40 -12.36 -1.28
CA ILE A 387 -6.36 -11.90 -2.28
C ILE A 387 -6.73 -13.09 -3.16
N ARG A 388 -8.03 -13.39 -3.21
CA ARG A 388 -8.56 -14.39 -4.12
C ARG A 388 -9.06 -13.68 -5.37
N THR A 389 -8.58 -14.14 -6.52
CA THR A 389 -9.02 -13.66 -7.82
C THR A 389 -9.42 -14.83 -8.70
N ALA A 390 -9.94 -14.54 -9.90
CA ALA A 390 -10.18 -15.55 -10.92
C ALA A 390 -8.90 -16.32 -11.33
N ASP A 391 -7.72 -15.71 -11.15
CA ASP A 391 -6.42 -16.29 -11.51
C ASP A 391 -5.86 -17.20 -10.41
N GLY A 392 -6.43 -17.14 -9.20
CA GLY A 392 -6.02 -17.94 -8.05
C GLY A 392 -5.91 -17.14 -6.76
N LEU A 393 -5.36 -17.79 -5.74
CA LEU A 393 -5.04 -17.16 -4.47
C LEU A 393 -3.63 -16.57 -4.54
N GLN A 394 -3.51 -15.27 -4.33
CA GLN A 394 -2.24 -14.57 -4.18
C GLN A 394 -2.06 -14.19 -2.72
N GLN A 395 -0.89 -14.48 -2.16
CA GLN A 395 -0.57 -14.13 -0.77
C GLN A 395 0.77 -13.44 -0.67
N ARG A 396 0.82 -12.36 0.10
CA ARG A 396 2.03 -11.54 0.25
C ARG A 396 2.28 -11.25 1.72
N LEU A 397 3.49 -11.55 2.18
CA LEU A 397 3.96 -11.14 3.50
C LEU A 397 4.49 -9.71 3.37
N VAL A 398 3.74 -8.76 3.91
CA VAL A 398 4.12 -7.35 4.06
C VAL A 398 4.86 -7.18 5.37
N VAL A 399 6.01 -6.49 5.34
CA VAL A 399 6.84 -6.20 6.50
C VAL A 399 7.14 -4.71 6.55
N MET A 400 6.99 -4.12 7.73
CA MET A 400 7.48 -2.78 8.05
C MET A 400 8.75 -2.95 8.89
N PRO A 401 9.95 -2.85 8.28
CA PRO A 401 11.22 -3.02 8.99
C PRO A 401 11.60 -1.77 9.79
N ALA A 402 10.60 -1.13 10.42
CA ALA A 402 10.77 0.03 11.24
C ALA A 402 9.59 0.21 12.20
N HIS A 403 9.82 0.98 13.26
CA HIS A 403 8.77 1.50 14.11
C HIS A 403 9.27 2.72 14.87
N TYR A 404 8.34 3.64 15.10
CA TYR A 404 8.57 4.91 15.76
C TYR A 404 7.86 4.97 17.11
N ARG A 405 8.45 5.68 18.08
CA ARG A 405 7.81 6.04 19.34
C ARG A 405 8.11 7.50 19.66
N ALA A 406 7.05 8.30 19.83
CA ALA A 406 7.18 9.72 20.14
C ALA A 406 7.77 9.93 21.55
N LEU A 407 8.61 10.95 21.70
CA LEU A 407 9.05 11.48 23.00
C LEU A 407 8.30 12.79 23.32
N ASP A 408 8.05 13.60 22.30
CA ASP A 408 7.16 14.76 22.29
C ASP A 408 6.43 14.85 20.94
N GLU A 409 5.85 16.01 20.61
CA GLU A 409 5.10 16.22 19.36
C GLU A 409 5.98 16.32 18.12
N GLN A 410 7.29 16.54 18.28
CA GLN A 410 8.23 16.77 17.18
C GLN A 410 9.24 15.63 17.04
N ILE A 411 9.82 15.17 18.15
CA ILE A 411 10.88 14.15 18.10
C ILE A 411 10.51 12.88 18.87
N GLY A 412 11.16 11.81 18.47
CA GLY A 412 10.98 10.49 19.05
C GLY A 412 12.19 9.59 18.88
N ILE A 413 11.92 8.30 18.99
CA ILE A 413 12.90 7.24 18.78
C ILE A 413 12.43 6.42 17.60
N GLU A 414 13.27 6.33 16.57
CA GLU A 414 13.07 5.45 15.43
C GLU A 414 13.96 4.21 15.59
N ARG A 415 13.41 3.03 15.33
CA ARG A 415 14.20 1.80 15.22
C ARG A 415 14.04 1.24 13.82
N LEU A 416 15.14 1.02 13.12
CA LEU A 416 15.19 0.38 11.80
C LEU A 416 15.74 -1.03 11.91
N PHE A 417 15.02 -2.01 11.38
CA PHE A 417 15.45 -3.40 11.38
C PHE A 417 16.29 -3.69 10.14
N ASP A 418 17.58 -3.94 10.32
CA ASP A 418 18.47 -4.33 9.22
C ASP A 418 18.47 -5.85 8.95
N GLU A 419 17.85 -6.62 9.85
CA GLU A 419 17.48 -8.01 9.60
C GLU A 419 16.17 -8.37 10.31
N MET A 420 15.25 -9.08 9.63
CA MET A 420 14.06 -9.67 10.24
C MET A 420 13.83 -11.08 9.71
N THR A 421 13.72 -12.06 10.60
CA THR A 421 13.45 -13.45 10.24
C THR A 421 12.03 -13.83 10.62
N TYR A 422 11.32 -14.46 9.69
CA TYR A 422 9.97 -14.98 9.89
C TYR A 422 9.88 -16.46 9.50
N THR A 423 9.03 -17.20 10.19
CA THR A 423 8.53 -18.50 9.74
C THR A 423 7.07 -18.35 9.33
N VAL A 424 6.79 -18.57 8.05
CA VAL A 424 5.43 -18.57 7.50
C VAL A 424 4.87 -19.99 7.55
N TYR A 425 3.65 -20.13 8.06
CA TYR A 425 2.95 -21.41 8.19
C TYR A 425 1.89 -21.58 7.10
N TYR A 426 1.75 -22.80 6.57
CA TYR A 426 0.88 -23.13 5.45
C TYR A 426 0.06 -24.38 5.75
N ALA A 427 -1.25 -24.28 5.57
CA ALA A 427 -2.15 -25.41 5.75
C ALA A 427 -3.27 -25.40 4.72
N ASN A 428 -3.90 -26.56 4.51
CA ASN A 428 -5.12 -26.73 3.74
C ASN A 428 -6.31 -27.08 4.67
N SER A 429 -6.59 -26.20 5.62
CA SER A 429 -7.72 -26.29 6.57
C SER A 429 -8.79 -25.24 6.29
N GLU A 430 -10.04 -25.51 6.67
CA GLU A 430 -11.10 -24.50 6.68
C GLU A 430 -11.00 -23.54 7.87
N ASP A 431 -10.25 -23.93 8.91
CA ASP A 431 -10.05 -23.09 10.09
C ASP A 431 -9.19 -21.86 9.78
N ARG A 432 -9.73 -20.69 10.14
CA ARG A 432 -9.15 -19.36 9.93
C ARG A 432 -9.05 -18.55 11.23
N THR A 433 -9.47 -19.13 12.36
CA THR A 433 -9.54 -18.41 13.62
C THR A 433 -8.18 -18.50 14.30
N PRO A 434 -7.50 -17.37 14.56
CA PRO A 434 -6.26 -17.40 15.33
C PRO A 434 -6.51 -17.82 16.78
N PRO A 435 -5.51 -18.40 17.46
CA PRO A 435 -5.56 -18.67 18.89
C PRO A 435 -5.98 -17.47 19.74
N SER A 436 -6.62 -17.73 20.87
CA SER A 436 -6.89 -16.72 21.89
C SER A 436 -5.77 -16.67 22.92
N ILE A 437 -5.22 -15.47 23.17
CA ILE A 437 -4.27 -15.21 24.26
C ILE A 437 -5.03 -14.54 25.40
N TRP A 438 -5.34 -15.29 26.47
CA TRP A 438 -6.17 -14.83 27.57
C TRP A 438 -5.37 -14.01 28.58
N ALA A 439 -4.16 -14.45 28.89
CA ALA A 439 -3.30 -13.79 29.84
C ALA A 439 -1.81 -13.94 29.47
N VAL A 440 -1.05 -12.88 29.73
CA VAL A 440 0.42 -12.90 29.76
C VAL A 440 0.82 -12.37 31.13
N ARG A 441 1.46 -13.20 31.95
CA ARG A 441 1.86 -12.89 33.32
C ARG A 441 3.38 -12.99 33.44
N ASN A 442 3.96 -12.09 34.23
CA ASN A 442 5.35 -12.20 34.67
C ASN A 442 5.40 -12.52 36.16
N LEU A 443 6.10 -13.60 36.51
CA LEU A 443 6.31 -14.03 37.88
C LEU A 443 7.76 -13.70 38.26
N PRO A 444 7.99 -12.84 39.26
CA PRO A 444 9.33 -12.41 39.63
C PRO A 444 10.15 -13.58 40.20
N GLY A 445 11.42 -13.64 39.81
CA GLY A 445 12.43 -14.57 40.33
C GLY A 445 13.74 -13.87 40.71
N ILE A 446 14.77 -14.64 41.04
CA ILE A 446 16.11 -14.13 41.35
C ILE A 446 16.99 -14.29 40.11
N GLY A 447 17.41 -13.19 39.49
CA GLY A 447 18.28 -13.17 38.31
C GLY A 447 17.56 -13.46 36.98
N GLU A 448 16.41 -14.12 37.05
CA GLU A 448 15.47 -14.35 35.94
C GLU A 448 14.03 -14.12 36.42
N PHE A 449 13.10 -14.00 35.48
CA PHE A 449 11.67 -14.00 35.76
C PHE A 449 10.97 -15.01 34.83
N THR A 450 9.90 -15.63 35.34
CA THR A 450 9.10 -16.58 34.57
C THR A 450 8.01 -15.83 33.84
N ILE A 451 7.80 -16.16 32.57
CA ILE A 451 6.63 -15.73 31.79
C ILE A 451 5.67 -16.91 31.75
N GLU A 452 4.42 -16.64 32.10
CA GLU A 452 3.31 -17.58 31.98
C GLU A 452 2.31 -17.02 30.97
N VAL A 453 1.89 -17.85 30.01
CA VAL A 453 0.92 -17.51 28.98
C VAL A 453 -0.22 -18.50 29.06
N GLU A 454 -1.45 -17.98 29.13
CA GLU A 454 -2.69 -18.75 29.01
C GLU A 454 -3.22 -18.57 27.58
N ALA A 455 -3.25 -19.65 26.81
CA ALA A 455 -3.66 -19.60 25.41
C ALA A 455 -4.48 -20.84 25.03
N THR A 456 -5.54 -20.62 24.25
CA THR A 456 -6.43 -21.68 23.81
C THR A 456 -6.77 -21.54 22.34
N ASP A 457 -6.99 -22.65 21.67
CA ASP A 457 -7.58 -22.69 20.34
C ASP A 457 -8.43 -23.95 20.16
N PHE A 458 -9.45 -23.92 19.31
CA PHE A 458 -10.30 -25.08 19.07
C PHE A 458 -9.57 -26.21 18.35
N ALA A 459 -8.64 -25.89 17.44
CA ALA A 459 -7.76 -26.86 16.80
C ALA A 459 -6.60 -27.30 17.71
N GLY A 460 -6.41 -26.64 18.84
CA GLY A 460 -5.30 -26.85 19.77
C GLY A 460 -4.13 -25.89 19.51
N VAL A 461 -3.33 -25.65 20.56
CA VAL A 461 -2.15 -24.79 20.49
C VAL A 461 -0.91 -25.61 20.20
N ARG A 462 -0.25 -25.32 19.08
CA ARG A 462 0.96 -26.02 18.62
C ARG A 462 2.24 -25.46 19.22
N ARG A 463 2.36 -24.14 19.28
CA ARG A 463 3.60 -23.44 19.62
C ARG A 463 3.30 -22.11 20.30
N VAL A 464 3.96 -21.83 21.41
CA VAL A 464 3.98 -20.50 22.03
C VAL A 464 5.41 -19.99 22.09
N VAL A 465 5.63 -18.77 21.60
CA VAL A 465 6.95 -18.16 21.46
C VAL A 465 6.97 -16.81 22.15
N VAL A 466 8.02 -16.54 22.91
CA VAL A 466 8.34 -15.20 23.41
C VAL A 466 9.43 -14.60 22.53
N ALA A 467 9.13 -13.49 21.87
CA ALA A 467 10.14 -12.64 21.23
C ALA A 467 10.55 -11.57 22.24
N TYR A 468 11.86 -11.39 22.46
CA TYR A 468 12.39 -10.42 23.44
C TYR A 468 13.66 -9.74 22.96
N ASN A 469 13.91 -8.52 23.44
CA ASN A 469 15.19 -7.84 23.31
C ASN A 469 15.72 -7.45 24.69
N THR A 470 17.03 -7.20 24.81
CA THR A 470 17.63 -6.77 26.09
C THR A 470 18.22 -5.36 26.05
N GLY A 471 17.83 -4.56 25.06
CA GLY A 471 18.37 -3.22 24.81
C GLY A 471 19.69 -3.20 24.04
N ASP A 472 20.10 -4.31 23.44
CA ASP A 472 21.35 -4.51 22.69
C ASP A 472 21.19 -4.43 21.17
N GLY A 473 20.02 -4.01 20.68
CA GLY A 473 19.74 -3.92 19.24
C GLY A 473 19.36 -5.25 18.59
N ILE A 474 19.10 -6.30 19.38
CA ILE A 474 18.81 -7.65 18.88
C ILE A 474 17.50 -8.14 19.50
N TRP A 475 16.60 -8.64 18.65
CA TRP A 475 15.46 -9.44 19.07
C TRP A 475 15.77 -10.93 18.90
N LEU A 476 15.56 -11.69 19.96
CA LEU A 476 15.67 -13.14 20.01
C LEU A 476 14.30 -13.75 20.29
N THR A 477 14.17 -15.04 20.03
CA THR A 477 12.98 -15.83 20.39
C THR A 477 13.34 -16.98 21.31
N VAL A 478 12.40 -17.34 22.18
CA VAL A 478 12.44 -18.56 22.99
C VAL A 478 11.09 -19.26 22.93
N ASP A 479 11.10 -20.55 22.62
CA ASP A 479 9.91 -21.39 22.68
C ASP A 479 9.52 -21.64 24.15
N MET A 480 8.24 -21.52 24.45
CA MET A 480 7.69 -21.85 25.76
C MET A 480 7.41 -23.34 25.87
N THR A 481 7.46 -23.87 27.09
CA THR A 481 7.11 -25.24 27.40
C THR A 481 5.69 -25.30 27.95
N GLN A 482 4.85 -26.15 27.38
CA GLN A 482 3.50 -26.42 27.88
C GLN A 482 3.56 -27.01 29.29
N SER A 483 2.68 -26.56 30.17
CA SER A 483 2.56 -27.05 31.53
C SER A 483 2.04 -28.50 31.52
N PRO A 484 2.67 -29.42 32.27
CA PRO A 484 2.20 -30.80 32.36
C PRO A 484 0.89 -30.94 33.16
N ASN A 485 0.50 -29.91 33.91
CA ASN A 485 -0.67 -29.93 34.78
C ASN A 485 -1.90 -29.26 34.14
N ASP A 486 -1.69 -28.46 33.10
CA ASP A 486 -2.74 -27.68 32.44
C ASP A 486 -2.29 -27.35 31.01
N GLU A 487 -3.01 -27.86 30.01
CA GLU A 487 -2.63 -27.77 28.59
C GLU A 487 -2.74 -26.34 28.04
N ASP A 488 -3.50 -25.47 28.71
CA ASP A 488 -3.70 -24.07 28.29
C ASP A 488 -2.56 -23.16 28.75
N PHE A 489 -1.71 -23.61 29.67
CA PHE A 489 -0.63 -22.81 30.25
C PHE A 489 0.73 -23.17 29.67
N TRP A 490 1.49 -22.13 29.30
CA TRP A 490 2.82 -22.23 28.74
C TRP A 490 3.79 -21.39 29.56
N THR A 491 5.02 -21.88 29.77
CA THR A 491 6.01 -21.18 30.59
C THR A 491 7.39 -21.10 29.93
N THR A 492 8.12 -20.02 30.19
CA THR A 492 9.55 -19.86 29.88
C THR A 492 10.19 -18.89 30.87
N THR A 493 11.53 -18.80 30.89
CA THR A 493 12.24 -17.81 31.70
C THR A 493 13.03 -16.85 30.83
N LEU A 494 13.09 -15.59 31.25
CA LEU A 494 13.94 -14.55 30.64
C LEU A 494 14.87 -13.93 31.69
N PRO A 495 16.03 -13.40 31.26
CA PRO A 495 16.95 -12.72 32.17
C PRO A 495 16.30 -11.47 32.78
N LEU A 496 16.52 -11.25 34.07
CA LEU A 496 16.01 -10.07 34.76
C LEU A 496 16.92 -8.86 34.49
N LYS A 497 16.63 -8.09 33.43
CA LYS A 497 17.27 -6.80 33.14
C LYS A 497 16.23 -5.70 32.92
N PRO A 498 16.43 -4.47 33.42
CA PRO A 498 15.44 -3.39 33.30
C PRO A 498 15.13 -2.98 31.85
N THR A 499 15.99 -3.36 30.91
CA THR A 499 15.88 -3.09 29.47
C THR A 499 15.15 -4.19 28.69
N VAL A 500 14.68 -5.27 29.34
CA VAL A 500 13.95 -6.31 28.61
C VAL A 500 12.58 -5.79 28.19
N GLU A 501 12.34 -5.83 26.88
CA GLU A 501 11.00 -5.72 26.30
C GLU A 501 10.69 -7.04 25.59
N TYR A 502 9.46 -7.52 25.68
CA TYR A 502 9.04 -8.75 25.02
C TYR A 502 7.57 -8.74 24.57
N PHE A 503 7.24 -9.64 23.65
CA PHE A 503 5.88 -9.95 23.22
C PHE A 503 5.71 -11.45 22.98
N VAL A 504 4.46 -11.90 22.93
CA VAL A 504 4.09 -13.31 22.82
C VAL A 504 3.43 -13.57 21.46
N GLN A 505 3.77 -14.71 20.86
CA GLN A 505 3.17 -15.22 19.63
C GLN A 505 2.66 -16.65 19.90
N VAL A 506 1.44 -16.95 19.48
CA VAL A 506 0.83 -18.28 19.64
C VAL A 506 0.43 -18.81 18.26
N VAL A 507 0.76 -20.07 17.99
CA VAL A 507 0.43 -20.78 16.75
C VAL A 507 -0.50 -21.95 17.08
N ASP A 508 -1.61 -22.09 16.37
CA ASP A 508 -2.46 -23.29 16.47
C ASP A 508 -1.92 -24.47 15.64
N GLU A 509 -2.63 -25.60 15.70
CA GLU A 509 -2.30 -26.80 14.93
C GLU A 509 -2.34 -26.62 13.40
N VAL A 510 -3.08 -25.63 12.89
CA VAL A 510 -3.22 -25.33 11.46
C VAL A 510 -2.37 -24.14 11.00
N GLY A 511 -1.58 -23.54 11.87
CA GLY A 511 -0.65 -22.46 11.56
C GLY A 511 -1.22 -21.03 11.62
N ASN A 512 -2.43 -20.79 12.12
CA ASN A 512 -2.87 -19.42 12.37
C ASN A 512 -2.07 -18.85 13.56
N VAL A 513 -1.76 -17.56 13.50
CA VAL A 513 -0.89 -16.91 14.48
C VAL A 513 -1.61 -15.76 15.17
N ALA A 514 -1.57 -15.76 16.50
CA ALA A 514 -2.00 -14.64 17.34
C ALA A 514 -0.80 -13.97 18.01
N VAL A 515 -0.85 -12.65 18.17
CA VAL A 515 0.24 -11.86 18.77
C VAL A 515 -0.30 -10.99 19.90
N SER A 516 0.39 -11.00 21.04
CA SER A 516 0.16 -10.09 22.16
C SER A 516 1.43 -9.29 22.43
N ASN A 517 1.42 -8.02 22.03
CA ASN A 517 2.53 -7.07 22.14
C ASN A 517 2.23 -5.88 23.08
N ASN A 518 1.18 -6.01 23.91
CA ASN A 518 0.71 -4.97 24.81
C ASN A 518 0.44 -3.63 24.08
N LYS A 519 -0.10 -3.69 22.85
CA LYS A 519 -0.45 -2.52 22.02
C LYS A 519 0.74 -1.57 21.81
N GLY A 520 1.90 -2.14 21.48
CA GLY A 520 3.13 -1.40 21.20
C GLY A 520 3.87 -0.88 22.44
N ARG A 521 3.38 -1.15 23.66
CA ARG A 521 4.15 -0.91 24.90
C ARG A 521 5.17 -2.00 25.19
N TYR A 522 4.94 -3.17 24.61
CA TYR A 522 5.57 -4.43 25.00
C TYR A 522 5.38 -4.76 26.49
N PHE A 523 5.67 -6.00 26.85
CA PHE A 523 5.79 -6.39 28.24
C PHE A 523 7.22 -6.13 28.70
N VAL A 524 7.38 -5.76 29.97
CA VAL A 524 8.68 -5.42 30.56
C VAL A 524 8.94 -6.28 31.80
N THR A 525 10.16 -6.22 32.32
CA THR A 525 10.49 -6.91 33.58
C THR A 525 9.57 -6.47 34.73
N PRO A 526 9.15 -7.40 35.61
CA PRO A 526 8.34 -7.05 36.77
C PRO A 526 9.11 -6.10 37.71
N TYR A 527 8.42 -5.06 38.21
CA TYR A 527 8.98 -4.16 39.22
C TYR A 527 8.93 -4.83 40.60
N THR A 528 10.08 -4.97 41.25
CA THR A 528 10.13 -5.40 42.65
C THR A 528 9.88 -4.19 43.56
N TYR A 529 8.67 -4.09 44.12
CA TYR A 529 8.41 -3.13 45.20
C TYR A 529 9.00 -3.66 46.51
N TYR A 530 10.09 -3.07 46.97
CA TYR A 530 10.55 -3.26 48.35
C TYR A 530 9.73 -2.34 49.26
N PHE A 531 8.67 -2.86 49.87
CA PHE A 531 8.03 -2.18 50.98
C PHE A 531 8.95 -2.26 52.21
N PRO A 532 9.35 -1.14 52.83
CA PRO A 532 10.08 -1.21 54.09
C PRO A 532 9.18 -1.85 55.15
N VAL A 533 9.62 -3.00 55.68
CA VAL A 533 8.99 -3.65 56.83
C VAL A 533 9.41 -2.87 58.09
N PHE A 534 8.54 -2.00 58.59
CA PHE A 534 8.73 -1.39 59.90
C PHE A 534 8.32 -2.39 60.98
N PHE A 535 9.30 -3.03 61.63
CA PHE A 535 9.05 -3.73 62.89
C PHE A 535 8.87 -2.69 64.00
N LEU A 536 7.64 -2.51 64.49
CA LEU A 536 7.40 -1.85 65.76
C LEU A 536 7.90 -2.77 66.88
N GLY A 537 9.10 -2.50 67.39
CA GLY A 537 9.59 -3.07 68.64
C GLY A 537 8.65 -2.67 69.77
N ARG A 538 8.17 -3.67 70.52
CA ARG A 538 7.34 -3.47 71.72
C ARG A 538 8.14 -2.91 72.88
#